data_AF-A0A419L2K3-F1
#
_entry.id   AF-A0A419L2K3-F1
#
_cell.length_a   1.000
_cell.length_b   1.000
_cell.length_c   1.000
_cell.angle_alpha   90.00
_cell.angle_beta   90.00
_cell.angle_gamma   90.00
#
_symmetry.space_group_name_H-M   'P 1'
#
loop_
_entity.id
_entity.type
_entity.pdbx_description
1 polymer ?
#
loop_
_entity_poly.entity_id
_entity_poly.type
_entity_poly.pdbx_seq_one_letter_code
_entity_poly.pdbx_strand_id
1 'polypeptide(L)'
;MPELFLGTSGWSYKEWVGPFYEDEKRMFSYYARFFNTVEINSTFYRYPSRSTIYGLNRASPRDFIFSAKLPRLITHEKKLDPEANIKEDLMRFLELLEPLRTTGKLGCILVQLPPKFTFDRDVEKLRKFLEMIPKGYEFAVEFRNTSWLRNETWRILEEHNVAYCVVDEPGFPSEVRITADFAYFRWHGRNLRPWYNYRYSEEELKEWVPKVKDAGKKVEKIYGYFNNHFHGYAVENCIEFMQMLNAAKPEHERIRRRIIEFNLFGEPKAYEKLGTSGREIWHLLLELTDLGRIRRGKSISDDDLTIQESPEGIIKARVRDYIIELYPKERILRHNCDDWRKGIQEKRLCKHVVKVLFSIRPEKALEILRDINENKARWSFHL
;
A
#
# COMPACT_ATOMS: atom_id res chain seq x y z
N MET A 1 -20.10 12.55 -1.82
CA MET A 1 -18.86 11.80 -1.52
C MET A 1 -17.70 12.68 -1.96
N PRO A 2 -16.58 12.70 -1.22
CA PRO A 2 -15.44 13.54 -1.58
C PRO A 2 -14.83 13.06 -2.90
N GLU A 3 -14.10 13.94 -3.57
CA GLU A 3 -13.16 13.53 -4.61
C GLU A 3 -12.02 12.73 -3.97
N LEU A 4 -11.80 11.51 -4.46
CA LEU A 4 -10.84 10.57 -3.90
C LEU A 4 -9.69 10.33 -4.89
N PHE A 5 -8.51 10.85 -4.55
CA PHE A 5 -7.28 10.69 -5.31
C PHE A 5 -6.39 9.67 -4.61
N LEU A 6 -6.46 8.42 -5.06
CA LEU A 6 -5.62 7.33 -4.56
C LEU A 6 -4.57 6.93 -5.59
N GLY A 7 -3.30 6.91 -5.16
CA GLY A 7 -2.19 6.53 -6.00
C GLY A 7 -0.99 6.10 -5.17
N THR A 8 0.20 6.34 -5.72
CA THR A 8 1.46 5.97 -5.10
C THR A 8 2.38 7.18 -4.93
N SER A 9 3.31 7.07 -3.99
CA SER A 9 4.45 7.97 -3.89
C SER A 9 5.47 7.61 -4.96
N GLY A 10 5.45 8.33 -6.08
CA GLY A 10 6.25 8.04 -7.26
C GLY A 10 5.66 6.96 -8.16
N TRP A 11 6.20 6.87 -9.38
CA TRP A 11 5.79 5.90 -10.39
C TRP A 11 6.98 5.17 -11.04
N SER A 12 8.17 5.76 -11.09
CA SER A 12 9.30 5.25 -11.87
C SER A 12 10.26 4.37 -11.03
N TYR A 13 9.80 3.19 -10.62
CA TYR A 13 10.60 2.22 -9.85
C TYR A 13 11.02 1.04 -10.73
N LYS A 14 12.31 0.69 -10.73
CA LYS A 14 12.83 -0.46 -11.51
C LYS A 14 12.23 -1.79 -11.06
N GLU A 15 12.00 -1.95 -9.77
CA GLU A 15 11.37 -3.16 -9.20
C GLU A 15 9.92 -3.35 -9.65
N TRP A 16 9.31 -2.35 -10.29
CA TRP A 16 7.97 -2.47 -10.85
C TRP A 16 8.00 -3.03 -12.28
N VAL A 17 9.17 -3.14 -12.92
CA VAL A 17 9.34 -3.80 -14.24
C VAL A 17 9.29 -5.31 -14.07
N GLY A 18 8.34 -5.94 -14.76
CA GLY A 18 7.91 -7.30 -14.52
C GLY A 18 6.52 -7.33 -13.87
N PRO A 19 6.40 -7.04 -12.56
CA PRO A 19 5.13 -7.17 -11.84
C PRO A 19 4.08 -6.18 -12.32
N PHE A 20 4.44 -4.93 -12.58
CA PHE A 20 3.50 -3.88 -13.00
C PHE A 20 3.77 -3.37 -14.42
N TYR A 21 5.00 -2.92 -14.70
CA TYR A 21 5.44 -2.49 -16.03
C TYR A 21 5.93 -3.66 -16.87
N GLU A 22 5.76 -3.58 -18.18
CA GLU A 22 6.36 -4.53 -19.12
C GLU A 22 7.83 -4.23 -19.38
N ASP A 23 8.18 -2.95 -19.51
CA ASP A 23 9.55 -2.48 -19.68
C ASP A 23 9.76 -1.13 -18.97
N GLU A 24 10.98 -0.59 -19.06
CA GLU A 24 11.31 0.72 -18.48
C GLU A 24 10.82 1.92 -19.31
N LYS A 25 10.21 1.69 -20.47
CA LYS A 25 9.79 2.74 -21.40
C LYS A 25 8.41 3.25 -21.04
N ARG A 26 8.23 4.57 -21.12
CA ARG A 26 6.92 5.24 -20.95
C ARG A 26 6.20 4.85 -19.64
N MET A 27 6.95 4.56 -18.56
CA MET A 27 6.40 4.18 -17.25
C MET A 27 5.29 5.12 -16.77
N PHE A 28 5.47 6.44 -16.93
CA PHE A 28 4.43 7.42 -16.56
C PHE A 28 3.14 7.23 -17.36
N SER A 29 3.23 7.14 -18.69
CA SER A 29 2.05 6.93 -19.55
C SER A 29 1.37 5.60 -19.25
N TYR A 30 2.12 4.57 -18.87
CA TYR A 30 1.53 3.30 -18.42
C TYR A 30 0.81 3.47 -17.08
N TYR A 31 1.44 4.10 -16.09
CA TYR A 31 0.89 4.37 -14.77
C TYR A 31 -0.43 5.17 -14.86
N ALA A 32 -0.45 6.22 -15.68
CA ALA A 32 -1.60 7.12 -15.86
C ALA A 32 -2.81 6.47 -16.55
N ARG A 33 -2.69 5.22 -17.03
CA ARG A 33 -3.85 4.43 -17.51
C ARG A 33 -4.69 3.88 -16.37
N PHE A 34 -4.07 3.67 -15.20
CA PHE A 34 -4.71 3.01 -14.05
C PHE A 34 -5.00 4.03 -12.95
N PHE A 35 -4.05 4.90 -12.63
CA PHE A 35 -4.24 5.92 -11.60
C PHE A 35 -4.53 7.29 -12.21
N ASN A 36 -5.35 8.09 -11.53
CA ASN A 36 -5.59 9.50 -11.85
C ASN A 36 -4.78 10.45 -10.96
N THR A 37 -3.90 9.93 -10.11
CA THR A 37 -3.03 10.77 -9.28
C THR A 37 -1.69 10.12 -8.98
N VAL A 38 -0.69 10.94 -8.68
CA VAL A 38 0.59 10.48 -8.12
C VAL A 38 1.21 11.57 -7.25
N GLU A 39 1.98 11.18 -6.22
CA GLU A 39 2.84 12.10 -5.48
C GLU A 39 4.24 12.11 -6.11
N ILE A 40 4.66 13.26 -6.64
CA ILE A 40 6.02 13.45 -7.18
C ILE A 40 6.99 13.54 -6.00
N ASN A 41 7.69 12.45 -5.74
CA ASN A 41 8.67 12.36 -4.65
C ASN A 41 10.09 12.79 -5.09
N SER A 42 10.38 12.79 -6.40
CA SER A 42 11.70 13.17 -6.94
C SER A 42 12.06 14.64 -6.64
N THR A 43 11.05 15.50 -6.48
CA THR A 43 11.21 16.92 -6.11
C THR A 43 11.80 17.12 -4.72
N PHE A 44 11.68 16.12 -3.85
CA PHE A 44 12.33 16.13 -2.54
C PHE A 44 13.85 16.21 -2.67
N TYR A 45 14.44 15.50 -3.63
CA TYR A 45 15.90 15.42 -3.76
C TYR A 45 16.50 16.60 -4.53
N ARG A 46 15.71 17.23 -5.42
CA ARG A 46 16.12 18.37 -6.23
C ARG A 46 14.90 19.09 -6.79
N TYR A 47 15.02 20.38 -7.06
CA TYR A 47 14.02 21.10 -7.86
C TYR A 47 13.75 20.38 -9.19
N PRO A 48 12.48 20.30 -9.63
CA PRO A 48 12.18 19.74 -10.94
C PRO A 48 12.68 20.68 -12.03
N SER A 49 13.05 20.13 -13.20
CA SER A 49 13.27 20.98 -14.37
C SER A 49 11.93 21.44 -14.95
N ARG A 50 11.88 22.65 -15.52
CA ARG A 50 10.71 23.13 -16.27
C ARG A 50 10.29 22.11 -17.32
N SER A 51 11.25 21.56 -18.08
CA SER A 51 10.99 20.55 -19.11
C SER A 51 10.29 19.29 -18.56
N THR A 52 10.64 18.84 -17.36
CA THR A 52 9.99 17.69 -16.71
C THR A 52 8.54 18.00 -16.39
N ILE A 53 8.26 19.15 -15.77
CA ILE A 53 6.90 19.54 -15.40
C ILE A 53 6.02 19.77 -16.64
N TYR A 54 6.53 20.46 -17.66
CA TYR A 54 5.83 20.60 -18.95
C TYR A 54 5.57 19.24 -19.62
N GLY A 55 6.55 18.33 -19.57
CA GLY A 55 6.41 16.98 -20.09
C GLY A 55 5.30 16.19 -19.38
N LEU A 56 5.26 16.23 -18.04
CA LEU A 56 4.21 15.60 -17.24
C LEU A 56 2.84 16.22 -17.51
N ASN A 57 2.76 17.56 -17.56
CA ASN A 57 1.52 18.26 -17.84
C ASN A 57 0.93 17.83 -19.20
N ARG A 58 1.77 17.76 -20.24
CA ARG A 58 1.35 17.36 -21.59
C ARG A 58 1.00 15.86 -21.70
N ALA A 59 1.77 15.00 -21.04
CA ALA A 59 1.61 13.55 -21.17
C ALA A 59 0.47 12.98 -20.31
N SER A 60 0.02 13.71 -19.30
CA SER A 60 -1.03 13.27 -18.37
C SER A 60 -2.44 13.53 -18.91
N PRO A 61 -3.42 12.67 -18.59
CA PRO A 61 -4.84 12.94 -18.84
C PRO A 61 -5.29 14.28 -18.25
N ARG A 62 -6.43 14.80 -18.73
CA ARG A 62 -6.97 16.11 -18.29
C ARG A 62 -7.20 16.16 -16.78
N ASP A 63 -7.77 15.10 -16.21
CA ASP A 63 -8.19 15.05 -14.81
C ASP A 63 -7.15 14.36 -13.91
N PHE A 64 -5.90 14.29 -14.37
CA PHE A 64 -4.81 13.68 -13.60
C PHE A 64 -4.21 14.70 -12.63
N ILE A 65 -4.15 14.34 -11.35
CA ILE A 65 -3.68 15.23 -10.28
C ILE A 65 -2.30 14.82 -9.76
N PHE A 66 -1.37 15.77 -9.74
CA PHE A 66 -0.04 15.61 -9.17
C PHE A 66 0.03 16.28 -7.80
N SER A 67 0.24 15.51 -6.74
CA SER A 67 0.81 16.07 -5.52
C SER A 67 2.33 16.15 -5.67
N ALA A 68 2.99 17.04 -4.96
CA ALA A 68 4.45 17.18 -5.04
C ALA A 68 5.08 17.31 -3.66
N LYS A 69 6.22 16.67 -3.45
CA LYS A 69 6.94 16.80 -2.18
C LYS A 69 7.86 18.01 -2.21
N LEU A 70 7.79 18.83 -1.17
CA LEU A 70 8.63 20.02 -1.02
C LEU A 70 10.12 19.61 -0.96
N PRO A 71 11.05 20.37 -1.57
CA PRO A 71 12.47 20.05 -1.55
C PRO A 71 13.04 19.85 -0.14
N ARG A 72 13.93 18.86 -0.01
CA ARG A 72 14.70 18.55 1.20
C ARG A 72 15.50 19.74 1.69
N LEU A 73 15.97 20.59 0.77
CA LEU A 73 16.63 21.86 1.05
C LEU A 73 15.81 22.69 2.06
N ILE A 74 14.50 22.85 1.82
CA ILE A 74 13.63 23.68 2.65
C ILE A 74 13.31 22.99 3.98
N THR A 75 12.96 21.70 3.93
CA THR A 75 12.41 20.96 5.09
C THR A 75 13.45 20.36 6.03
N HIS A 76 14.59 19.90 5.52
CA HIS A 76 15.58 19.13 6.30
C HIS A 76 16.91 19.87 6.47
N GLU A 77 17.38 20.56 5.44
CA GLU A 77 18.65 21.29 5.48
C GLU A 77 18.45 22.64 6.15
N LYS A 78 17.53 23.46 5.62
CA LYS A 78 17.14 24.76 6.20
C LYS A 78 16.11 24.64 7.31
N LYS A 79 15.46 23.47 7.48
CA LYS A 79 14.51 23.19 8.58
C LYS A 79 13.47 24.29 8.79
N LEU A 80 12.86 24.76 7.71
CA LEU A 80 11.88 25.85 7.74
C LEU A 80 12.37 27.13 8.45
N ASP A 81 13.68 27.37 8.48
CA ASP A 81 14.23 28.56 9.11
C ASP A 81 13.96 29.81 8.27
N PRO A 82 13.15 30.77 8.78
CA PRO A 82 12.80 31.98 8.02
C PRO A 82 14.02 32.84 7.68
N GLU A 83 15.10 32.76 8.46
CA GLU A 83 16.35 33.50 8.21
C GLU A 83 17.21 32.86 7.12
N ALA A 84 16.87 31.64 6.67
CA ALA A 84 17.62 30.90 5.67
C ALA A 84 17.10 31.10 4.23
N ASN A 85 16.40 32.20 3.93
CA ASN A 85 15.83 32.49 2.60
C ASN A 85 14.92 31.37 2.05
N ILE A 86 14.15 30.73 2.93
CA ILE A 86 13.23 29.65 2.52
C ILE A 86 12.04 30.17 1.70
N LYS A 87 11.73 31.47 1.79
CA LYS A 87 10.63 32.08 1.04
C LYS A 87 10.94 32.12 -0.44
N GLU A 88 12.15 32.52 -0.81
CA GLU A 88 12.64 32.55 -2.18
C GLU A 88 12.69 31.14 -2.77
N ASP A 89 13.17 30.16 -1.99
CA ASP A 89 13.18 28.75 -2.36
C ASP A 89 11.77 28.18 -2.58
N LEU A 90 10.83 28.52 -1.70
CA LEU A 90 9.42 28.14 -1.83
C LEU A 90 8.84 28.73 -3.11
N MET A 91 8.97 30.04 -3.33
CA MET A 91 8.43 30.71 -4.52
C MET A 91 9.03 30.15 -5.81
N ARG A 92 10.34 29.87 -5.83
CA ARG A 92 11.00 29.19 -6.95
C ARG A 92 10.40 27.82 -7.20
N PHE A 93 10.13 27.03 -6.17
CA PHE A 93 9.50 25.73 -6.32
C PHE A 93 8.10 25.83 -6.91
N LEU A 94 7.28 26.76 -6.38
CA LEU A 94 5.91 26.99 -6.85
C LEU A 94 5.86 27.46 -8.30
N GLU A 95 6.78 28.35 -8.70
CA GLU A 95 6.90 28.80 -10.09
C GLU A 95 7.18 27.63 -11.05
N LEU A 96 7.99 26.66 -10.63
CA LEU A 96 8.27 25.46 -11.44
C LEU A 96 7.04 24.56 -11.60
N LEU A 97 6.12 24.55 -10.62
CA LEU A 97 4.88 23.77 -10.63
C LEU A 97 3.71 24.49 -11.31
N GLU A 98 3.87 25.78 -11.66
CA GLU A 98 2.83 26.62 -12.23
C GLU A 98 2.14 26.03 -13.48
N PRO A 99 2.84 25.31 -14.39
CA PRO A 99 2.16 24.66 -15.52
C PRO A 99 1.13 23.61 -15.10
N LEU A 100 1.33 22.92 -13.96
CA LEU A 100 0.35 21.98 -13.41
C LEU A 100 -0.78 22.74 -12.71
N ARG A 101 -0.46 23.82 -11.98
CA ARG A 101 -1.48 24.62 -11.26
C ARG A 101 -2.47 25.27 -12.21
N THR A 102 -1.96 25.98 -13.22
CA THR A 102 -2.78 26.70 -14.21
C THR A 102 -3.66 25.79 -15.06
N THR A 103 -3.32 24.51 -15.16
CA THR A 103 -4.13 23.50 -15.88
C THR A 103 -5.04 22.69 -14.95
N GLY A 104 -5.10 23.03 -13.66
CA GLY A 104 -5.92 22.32 -12.67
C GLY A 104 -5.38 20.94 -12.28
N LYS A 105 -4.12 20.64 -12.58
CA LYS A 105 -3.48 19.33 -12.33
C LYS A 105 -2.58 19.32 -11.10
N LEU A 106 -2.33 20.46 -10.46
CA LEU A 106 -1.60 20.50 -9.19
C LEU A 106 -2.56 20.19 -8.04
N GLY A 107 -2.28 19.13 -7.32
CA GLY A 107 -2.92 18.81 -6.04
C GLY A 107 -2.15 19.43 -4.88
N CYS A 108 -1.95 18.63 -3.83
CA CYS A 108 -1.35 19.11 -2.59
C CYS A 108 0.20 19.04 -2.59
N ILE A 109 0.83 20.02 -1.94
CA ILE A 109 2.27 20.07 -1.71
C ILE A 109 2.59 19.53 -0.32
N LEU A 110 3.34 18.42 -0.27
CA LEU A 110 3.72 17.76 0.97
C LEU A 110 4.97 18.38 1.60
N VAL A 111 4.84 18.82 2.84
CA VAL A 111 5.91 19.31 3.72
C VAL A 111 6.24 18.22 4.74
N GLN A 112 7.06 17.25 4.35
CA GLN A 112 7.58 16.25 5.29
C GLN A 112 8.71 16.83 6.12
N LEU A 113 8.57 16.81 7.44
CA LEU A 113 9.56 17.29 8.39
C LEU A 113 10.43 16.13 8.92
N PRO A 114 11.72 16.38 9.24
CA PRO A 114 12.59 15.34 9.79
C PRO A 114 12.21 14.97 11.24
N PRO A 115 12.51 13.74 11.72
CA PRO A 115 12.24 13.32 13.11
C PRO A 115 12.86 14.20 14.20
N LYS A 116 13.95 14.91 13.87
CA LYS A 116 14.62 15.84 14.78
C LYS A 116 13.89 17.17 14.92
N PHE A 117 12.91 17.49 14.06
CA PHE A 117 12.10 18.71 14.12
C PHE A 117 10.99 18.51 15.16
N THR A 118 11.04 19.23 16.28
CA THR A 118 10.22 18.98 17.47
C THR A 118 9.39 20.20 17.82
N PHE A 119 8.20 19.98 18.38
CA PHE A 119 7.27 21.07 18.71
C PHE A 119 7.93 22.15 19.57
N ASP A 120 8.53 21.76 20.70
CA ASP A 120 9.03 22.71 21.71
C ASP A 120 10.18 23.60 21.20
N ARG A 121 10.90 23.16 20.15
CA ARG A 121 12.02 23.92 19.57
C ARG A 121 11.61 24.69 18.32
N ASP A 122 10.75 24.10 17.49
CA ASP A 122 10.61 24.53 16.10
C ASP A 122 9.19 25.02 15.74
N VAL A 123 8.26 25.11 16.70
CA VAL A 123 6.88 25.59 16.45
C VAL A 123 6.83 26.97 15.79
N GLU A 124 7.71 27.88 16.17
CA GLU A 124 7.74 29.23 15.59
C GLU A 124 8.24 29.22 14.14
N LYS A 125 9.15 28.31 13.80
CA LYS A 125 9.60 28.11 12.41
C LYS A 125 8.46 27.58 11.53
N LEU A 126 7.66 26.66 12.06
CA LEU A 126 6.46 26.17 11.38
C LEU A 126 5.47 27.32 11.16
N ARG A 127 5.10 28.08 12.20
CA ARG A 127 4.15 29.21 12.09
C ARG A 127 4.57 30.19 11.00
N LYS A 128 5.81 30.68 11.07
CA LYS A 128 6.36 31.61 10.06
C LYS A 128 6.39 31.04 8.65
N PHE A 129 6.67 29.74 8.50
CA PHE A 129 6.60 29.09 7.20
C PHE A 129 5.17 29.04 6.64
N LEU A 130 4.17 28.72 7.48
CA LEU A 130 2.77 28.67 7.06
C LEU A 130 2.26 30.06 6.62
N GLU A 131 2.68 31.12 7.30
CA GLU A 131 2.38 32.52 6.92
C GLU A 131 2.95 32.90 5.54
N MET A 132 4.00 32.21 5.07
CA MET A 132 4.61 32.46 3.75
C MET A 132 3.85 31.76 2.61
N ILE A 133 2.95 30.83 2.90
CA ILE A 133 2.25 30.05 1.88
C ILE A 133 1.33 30.98 1.08
N PRO A 134 1.50 31.08 -0.26
CA PRO A 134 0.61 31.88 -1.08
C PRO A 134 -0.77 31.20 -1.19
N LYS A 135 -1.81 32.03 -1.34
CA LYS A 135 -3.18 31.57 -1.59
C LYS A 135 -3.26 30.74 -2.88
N GLY A 136 -4.20 29.80 -2.91
CA GLY A 136 -4.47 28.96 -4.09
C GLY A 136 -3.54 27.76 -4.25
N TYR A 137 -2.81 27.41 -3.19
CA TYR A 137 -2.06 26.16 -3.10
C TYR A 137 -2.52 25.38 -1.87
N GLU A 138 -2.71 24.08 -2.05
CA GLU A 138 -2.99 23.15 -0.96
C GLU A 138 -1.68 22.61 -0.40
N PHE A 139 -1.50 22.64 0.91
CA PHE A 139 -0.32 22.12 1.60
C PHE A 139 -0.69 21.10 2.67
N ALA A 140 0.14 20.08 2.84
CA ALA A 140 0.02 19.12 3.93
C ALA A 140 1.34 18.99 4.69
N VAL A 141 1.31 18.97 6.02
CA VAL A 141 2.49 18.79 6.87
C VAL A 141 2.53 17.37 7.41
N GLU A 142 3.63 16.67 7.17
CA GLU A 142 3.89 15.34 7.69
C GLU A 142 4.94 15.41 8.80
N PHE A 143 4.49 15.16 10.03
CA PHE A 143 5.34 15.10 11.21
C PHE A 143 5.93 13.69 11.39
N ARG A 144 7.16 13.65 11.90
CA ARG A 144 7.91 12.41 12.21
C ARG A 144 8.29 12.31 13.68
N ASN A 145 7.73 13.18 14.51
CA ASN A 145 8.01 13.24 15.93
C ASN A 145 6.69 13.43 16.70
N THR A 146 6.46 12.59 17.71
CA THR A 146 5.20 12.56 18.46
C THR A 146 4.95 13.82 19.29
N SER A 147 5.97 14.67 19.50
CA SER A 147 5.78 15.99 20.11
C SER A 147 4.79 16.86 19.33
N TRP A 148 4.52 16.60 18.05
CA TRP A 148 3.53 17.33 17.26
C TRP A 148 2.09 16.82 17.38
N LEU A 149 1.86 15.66 18.01
CA LEU A 149 0.51 15.10 18.16
C LEU A 149 -0.22 15.76 19.35
N ARG A 150 -0.60 17.02 19.18
CA ARG A 150 -1.25 17.84 20.22
C ARG A 150 -2.17 18.91 19.64
N ASN A 151 -3.10 19.42 20.47
CA ASN A 151 -4.14 20.35 20.06
C ASN A 151 -3.59 21.67 19.49
N GLU A 152 -2.48 22.16 20.02
CA GLU A 152 -1.82 23.38 19.55
C GLU A 152 -1.36 23.24 18.10
N THR A 153 -0.85 22.07 17.72
CA THR A 153 -0.46 21.77 16.33
C THR A 153 -1.67 21.79 15.41
N TRP A 154 -2.78 21.18 15.83
CA TRP A 154 -4.01 21.14 15.04
C TRP A 154 -4.55 22.55 14.78
N ARG A 155 -4.61 23.40 15.81
CA ARG A 155 -5.03 24.80 15.67
C ARG A 155 -4.14 25.59 14.71
N ILE A 156 -2.82 25.44 14.81
CA ILE A 156 -1.86 26.11 13.90
C ILE A 156 -2.16 25.75 12.44
N LEU A 157 -2.41 24.47 12.17
CA LEU A 157 -2.71 23.98 10.83
C LEU A 157 -4.09 24.44 10.34
N GLU A 158 -5.11 24.39 11.19
CA GLU A 158 -6.48 24.86 10.92
C GLU A 158 -6.53 26.35 10.60
N GLU A 159 -5.80 27.19 11.35
CA GLU A 159 -5.69 28.64 11.12
C GLU A 159 -5.19 28.98 9.70
N HIS A 160 -4.42 28.08 9.08
CA HIS A 160 -3.82 28.27 7.75
C HIS A 160 -4.48 27.42 6.65
N ASN A 161 -5.52 26.64 6.97
CA ASN A 161 -6.10 25.63 6.08
C ASN A 161 -5.04 24.67 5.49
N VAL A 162 -4.14 24.19 6.32
CA VAL A 162 -3.07 23.26 5.93
C VAL A 162 -3.39 21.89 6.51
N ALA A 163 -3.38 20.85 5.67
CA ALA A 163 -3.74 19.51 6.10
C ALA A 163 -2.63 18.89 6.98
N TYR A 164 -3.03 18.22 8.05
CA TYR A 164 -2.17 17.23 8.68
C TYR A 164 -2.09 16.01 7.76
N CYS A 165 -0.87 15.59 7.40
CA CYS A 165 -0.65 14.34 6.70
C CYS A 165 -0.79 13.18 7.68
N VAL A 166 -1.93 12.50 7.61
CA VAL A 166 -2.19 11.26 8.35
C VAL A 166 -1.28 10.17 7.80
N VAL A 167 -0.55 9.49 8.68
CA VAL A 167 0.48 8.53 8.27
C VAL A 167 0.33 7.17 8.94
N ASP A 168 0.54 6.11 8.17
CA ASP A 168 0.83 4.77 8.69
C ASP A 168 2.33 4.48 8.56
N GLU A 169 3.04 4.41 9.69
CA GLU A 169 4.46 4.07 9.70
C GLU A 169 4.90 3.39 11.01
N PRO A 170 6.01 2.64 10.99
CA PRO A 170 6.51 1.94 12.17
C PRO A 170 6.90 2.92 13.28
N GLY A 171 6.33 2.72 14.47
CA GLY A 171 6.68 3.49 15.67
C GLY A 171 6.09 4.89 15.74
N PHE A 172 5.15 5.24 14.85
CA PHE A 172 4.41 6.49 14.90
C PHE A 172 2.89 6.23 15.00
N PRO A 173 2.15 6.89 15.90
CA PRO A 173 0.71 6.68 16.01
C PRO A 173 -0.04 7.09 14.74
N SER A 174 -0.91 6.21 14.24
CA SER A 174 -1.81 6.49 13.11
C SER A 174 -3.02 7.35 13.52
N GLU A 175 -2.76 8.52 14.13
CA GLU A 175 -3.81 9.46 14.53
C GLU A 175 -4.45 10.11 13.29
N VAL A 176 -5.79 10.17 13.27
CA VAL A 176 -6.54 10.78 12.15
C VAL A 176 -7.10 12.12 12.61
N ARG A 177 -6.63 13.21 12.01
CA ARG A 177 -7.13 14.57 12.22
C ARG A 177 -7.35 15.26 10.88
N ILE A 178 -8.38 16.09 10.83
CA ILE A 178 -8.72 16.92 9.67
C ILE A 178 -8.50 18.36 10.10
N THR A 179 -7.54 19.02 9.47
CA THR A 179 -7.11 20.40 9.80
C THR A 179 -7.23 21.34 8.59
N ALA A 180 -7.86 20.88 7.52
CA ALA A 180 -8.12 21.64 6.31
C ALA A 180 -9.45 21.17 5.68
N ASP A 181 -9.91 21.86 4.66
CA ASP A 181 -11.05 21.49 3.81
C ASP A 181 -10.79 20.26 2.91
N PHE A 182 -9.56 19.71 2.95
CA PHE A 182 -9.16 18.44 2.36
C PHE A 182 -8.39 17.56 3.37
N ALA A 183 -8.21 16.28 3.04
CA ALA A 183 -7.40 15.35 3.82
C ALA A 183 -6.23 14.78 3.00
N TYR A 184 -5.13 14.45 3.68
CA TYR A 184 -3.94 13.88 3.06
C TYR A 184 -3.46 12.66 3.85
N PHE A 185 -3.33 11.52 3.17
CA PHE A 185 -2.95 10.23 3.76
C PHE A 185 -1.70 9.66 3.09
N ARG A 186 -0.81 9.06 3.88
CA ARG A 186 0.34 8.30 3.36
C ARG A 186 0.51 6.98 4.10
N TRP A 187 0.73 5.92 3.34
CA TRP A 187 0.94 4.57 3.86
C TRP A 187 2.37 4.10 3.57
N HIS A 188 3.24 4.12 4.60
CA HIS A 188 4.66 3.74 4.46
C HIS A 188 4.93 2.25 4.69
N GLY A 189 4.00 1.56 5.35
CA GLY A 189 4.13 0.17 5.80
C GLY A 189 4.50 0.12 7.27
N ARG A 190 4.47 -1.08 7.86
CA ARG A 190 4.74 -1.28 9.29
C ARG A 190 6.07 -2.02 9.56
N ASN A 191 6.89 -2.20 8.53
CA ASN A 191 8.21 -2.83 8.67
C ASN A 191 9.28 -1.83 9.13
N LEU A 192 10.06 -2.20 10.15
CA LEU A 192 11.19 -1.40 10.62
C LEU A 192 12.40 -1.51 9.68
N ARG A 193 12.68 -2.70 9.11
CA ARG A 193 13.85 -2.94 8.25
C ARG A 193 13.62 -4.07 7.23
N PRO A 194 13.83 -3.84 5.91
CA PRO A 194 14.04 -2.54 5.28
C PRO A 194 12.76 -1.70 5.29
N TRP A 195 12.91 -0.40 5.51
CA TRP A 195 11.82 0.57 5.47
C TRP A 195 11.17 0.60 4.07
N TYR A 196 9.86 0.83 3.98
CA TYR A 196 9.01 0.71 2.78
C TYR A 196 8.88 -0.70 2.16
N ASN A 197 9.68 -1.69 2.57
CA ASN A 197 9.46 -3.07 2.12
C ASN A 197 8.39 -3.74 2.99
N TYR A 198 7.14 -3.49 2.61
CA TYR A 198 5.97 -3.99 3.30
C TYR A 198 4.84 -4.23 2.32
N ARG A 199 4.17 -5.38 2.42
CA ARG A 199 2.90 -5.64 1.74
C ARG A 199 1.83 -5.64 2.82
N TYR A 200 0.96 -4.65 2.82
CA TYR A 200 -0.16 -4.63 3.75
C TYR A 200 -1.03 -5.87 3.56
N SER A 201 -1.50 -6.46 4.65
CA SER A 201 -2.54 -7.49 4.58
C SER A 201 -3.92 -6.87 4.33
N GLU A 202 -4.87 -7.71 3.92
CA GLU A 202 -6.25 -7.28 3.72
C GLU A 202 -6.86 -6.72 5.02
N GLU A 203 -6.56 -7.34 6.16
CA GLU A 203 -7.00 -6.89 7.48
C GLU A 203 -6.46 -5.49 7.83
N GLU A 204 -5.17 -5.26 7.57
CA GLU A 204 -4.53 -3.96 7.82
C GLU A 204 -5.12 -2.86 6.92
N LEU A 205 -5.42 -3.17 5.66
CA LEU A 205 -6.11 -2.23 4.76
C LEU A 205 -7.55 -1.97 5.23
N LYS A 206 -8.27 -3.00 5.70
CA LYS A 206 -9.63 -2.86 6.25
C LYS A 206 -9.69 -1.92 7.45
N GLU A 207 -8.65 -1.85 8.29
CA GLU A 207 -8.55 -0.89 9.39
C GLU A 207 -8.62 0.58 8.91
N TRP A 208 -8.17 0.85 7.69
CA TRP A 208 -8.12 2.20 7.11
C TRP A 208 -9.41 2.61 6.39
N VAL A 209 -10.22 1.66 5.94
CA VAL A 209 -11.49 1.92 5.24
C VAL A 209 -12.43 2.84 6.04
N PRO A 210 -12.77 2.56 7.31
CA PRO A 210 -13.65 3.45 8.08
C PRO A 210 -13.01 4.82 8.31
N LYS A 211 -11.70 4.88 8.56
CA LYS A 211 -10.96 6.14 8.79
C LYS A 211 -11.05 7.08 7.58
N VAL A 212 -10.83 6.56 6.38
CA VAL A 212 -10.91 7.35 5.13
C VAL A 212 -12.35 7.72 4.81
N LYS A 213 -13.33 6.82 5.02
CA LYS A 213 -14.75 7.14 4.84
C LYS A 213 -15.22 8.23 5.79
N ASP A 214 -14.80 8.21 7.05
CA ASP A 214 -15.16 9.20 8.05
C ASP A 214 -14.49 10.55 7.80
N ALA A 215 -13.23 10.56 7.35
CA ALA A 215 -12.60 11.77 6.84
C ALA A 215 -13.41 12.36 5.67
N GLY A 216 -13.84 11.51 4.73
CA GLY A 216 -14.61 11.91 3.55
C GLY A 216 -15.99 12.49 3.83
N LYS A 217 -16.53 12.32 5.03
CA LYS A 217 -17.77 13.00 5.45
C LYS A 217 -17.54 14.47 5.83
N LYS A 218 -16.28 14.87 6.06
CA LYS A 218 -15.89 16.17 6.61
C LYS A 218 -15.19 17.08 5.61
N VAL A 219 -14.72 16.52 4.50
CA VAL A 219 -13.90 17.24 3.51
C VAL A 219 -14.42 17.01 2.10
N GLU A 220 -14.09 17.91 1.18
CA GLU A 220 -14.48 17.78 -0.22
C GLU A 220 -13.52 16.88 -1.00
N LYS A 221 -12.27 16.75 -0.53
CA LYS A 221 -11.20 16.07 -1.25
C LYS A 221 -10.30 15.25 -0.33
N ILE A 222 -9.88 14.09 -0.80
CA ILE A 222 -8.89 13.23 -0.13
C ILE A 222 -7.77 12.88 -1.11
N TYR A 223 -6.54 13.15 -0.70
CA TYR A 223 -5.33 12.63 -1.33
C TYR A 223 -4.79 11.47 -0.51
N GLY A 224 -4.47 10.34 -1.15
CA GLY A 224 -3.91 9.18 -0.48
C GLY A 224 -2.82 8.49 -1.31
N TYR A 225 -1.64 8.32 -0.74
CA TYR A 225 -0.49 7.78 -1.44
C TYR A 225 0.17 6.60 -0.71
N PHE A 226 0.23 5.45 -1.38
CA PHE A 226 1.00 4.30 -0.91
C PHE A 226 2.48 4.47 -1.27
N ASN A 227 3.36 4.32 -0.28
CA ASN A 227 4.80 4.55 -0.41
C ASN A 227 5.64 3.30 -0.07
N ASN A 228 4.98 2.17 0.20
CA ASN A 228 5.58 0.84 0.39
C ASN A 228 6.02 0.23 -0.96
N HIS A 229 6.96 0.89 -1.64
CA HIS A 229 7.19 0.73 -3.08
C HIS A 229 7.92 -0.56 -3.51
N PHE A 230 8.42 -1.40 -2.61
CA PHE A 230 9.12 -2.63 -3.01
C PHE A 230 8.19 -3.60 -3.74
N HIS A 231 8.71 -4.36 -4.69
CA HIS A 231 8.00 -5.46 -5.38
C HIS A 231 6.66 -5.09 -6.05
N GLY A 232 6.37 -3.80 -6.25
CA GLY A 232 5.06 -3.34 -6.72
C GLY A 232 3.96 -3.32 -5.64
N TYR A 233 4.29 -3.53 -4.36
CA TYR A 233 3.30 -3.59 -3.28
C TYR A 233 2.49 -2.30 -3.11
N ALA A 234 3.10 -1.13 -3.32
CA ALA A 234 2.35 0.13 -3.29
C ALA A 234 1.21 0.17 -4.33
N VAL A 235 1.45 -0.33 -5.55
CA VAL A 235 0.44 -0.42 -6.60
C VAL A 235 -0.62 -1.46 -6.24
N GLU A 236 -0.17 -2.63 -5.78
CA GLU A 236 -1.05 -3.73 -5.36
C GLU A 236 -2.00 -3.31 -4.23
N ASN A 237 -1.46 -2.75 -3.15
CA ASN A 237 -2.22 -2.34 -1.97
C ASN A 237 -3.10 -1.12 -2.27
N CYS A 238 -2.66 -0.19 -3.12
CA CYS A 238 -3.51 0.93 -3.54
C CYS A 238 -4.75 0.43 -4.30
N ILE A 239 -4.57 -0.48 -5.25
CA ILE A 239 -5.69 -1.09 -5.98
C ILE A 239 -6.63 -1.83 -5.03
N GLU A 240 -6.09 -2.64 -4.13
CA GLU A 240 -6.87 -3.39 -3.14
C GLU A 240 -7.69 -2.45 -2.25
N PHE A 241 -7.09 -1.36 -1.80
CA PHE A 241 -7.78 -0.35 -1.01
C PHE A 241 -8.87 0.37 -1.82
N MET A 242 -8.62 0.67 -3.10
CA MET A 242 -9.63 1.19 -4.02
C MET A 242 -10.80 0.20 -4.20
N GLN A 243 -10.54 -1.11 -4.24
CA GLN A 243 -11.60 -2.14 -4.31
C GLN A 243 -12.47 -2.09 -3.04
N MET A 244 -11.87 -2.03 -1.85
CA MET A 244 -12.61 -1.91 -0.58
C MET A 244 -13.44 -0.62 -0.46
N LEU A 245 -13.03 0.43 -1.16
CA LEU A 245 -13.73 1.71 -1.23
C LEU A 245 -14.73 1.80 -2.41
N ASN A 246 -14.89 0.73 -3.19
CA ASN A 246 -15.70 0.71 -4.43
C ASN A 246 -15.27 1.78 -5.46
N ALA A 247 -13.98 2.10 -5.50
CA ALA A 247 -13.36 3.07 -6.43
C ALA A 247 -12.51 2.39 -7.52
N ALA A 248 -12.31 1.07 -7.45
CA ALA A 248 -11.52 0.33 -8.43
C ALA A 248 -12.28 0.05 -9.74
N LYS A 249 -11.54 0.03 -10.85
CA LYS A 249 -12.04 -0.35 -12.18
C LYS A 249 -11.68 -1.80 -12.50
N PRO A 250 -12.35 -2.45 -13.48
CA PRO A 250 -12.02 -3.82 -13.89
C PRO A 250 -10.56 -4.02 -14.30
N GLU A 251 -9.92 -3.03 -14.92
CA GLU A 251 -8.49 -3.13 -15.27
C GLU A 251 -7.57 -3.20 -14.04
N HIS A 252 -7.96 -2.62 -12.90
CA HIS A 252 -7.16 -2.67 -11.69
C HIS A 252 -7.03 -4.09 -11.15
N GLU A 253 -8.09 -4.88 -11.19
CA GLU A 253 -8.05 -6.25 -10.70
C GLU A 253 -7.09 -7.13 -11.49
N ARG A 254 -7.06 -6.95 -12.82
CA ARG A 254 -6.10 -7.64 -13.69
C ARG A 254 -4.65 -7.29 -13.34
N ILE A 255 -4.38 -6.00 -13.09
CA ILE A 255 -3.06 -5.53 -12.71
C ILE A 255 -2.65 -6.04 -11.33
N ARG A 256 -3.54 -5.95 -10.33
CA ARG A 256 -3.29 -6.49 -8.98
C ARG A 256 -2.96 -7.97 -9.05
N ARG A 257 -3.77 -8.75 -9.79
CA ARG A 257 -3.52 -10.18 -9.99
C ARG A 257 -2.17 -10.45 -10.65
N ARG A 258 -1.80 -9.69 -11.68
CA ARG A 258 -0.49 -9.80 -12.34
C ARG A 258 0.67 -9.53 -11.36
N ILE A 259 0.58 -8.49 -10.54
CA ILE A 259 1.62 -8.17 -9.55
C ILE A 259 1.77 -9.33 -8.56
N ILE A 260 0.66 -9.85 -8.05
CA ILE A 260 0.63 -11.01 -7.15
C ILE A 260 1.26 -12.23 -7.82
N GLU A 261 0.84 -12.59 -9.03
CA GLU A 261 1.37 -13.74 -9.78
C GLU A 261 2.86 -13.59 -10.09
N PHE A 262 3.31 -12.40 -10.48
CA PHE A 262 4.72 -12.15 -10.72
C PHE A 262 5.53 -12.30 -9.43
N ASN A 263 5.05 -11.75 -8.32
CA ASN A 263 5.70 -11.90 -7.03
C ASN A 263 5.68 -13.37 -6.56
N LEU A 264 4.68 -14.14 -6.95
CA LEU A 264 4.56 -15.55 -6.61
C LEU A 264 5.50 -16.45 -7.39
N PHE A 265 5.66 -16.19 -8.68
CA PHE A 265 6.22 -17.14 -9.61
C PHE A 265 7.38 -16.62 -10.47
N GLY A 266 7.64 -15.32 -10.43
CA GLY A 266 8.55 -14.64 -11.35
C GLY A 266 7.88 -14.35 -12.69
N GLU A 267 8.67 -14.39 -13.76
CA GLU A 267 8.20 -14.02 -15.10
C GLU A 267 7.05 -14.89 -15.63
N PRO A 268 6.18 -14.36 -16.52
CA PRO A 268 5.08 -15.09 -17.19
C PRO A 268 5.37 -16.54 -17.56
N LYS A 269 6.51 -16.79 -18.22
CA LYS A 269 6.94 -18.13 -18.66
C LYS A 269 7.11 -19.13 -17.52
N ALA A 270 7.42 -18.67 -16.30
CA ALA A 270 7.63 -19.53 -15.15
C ALA A 270 6.32 -20.11 -14.59
N TYR A 271 5.20 -19.37 -14.70
CA TYR A 271 3.89 -19.82 -14.21
C TYR A 271 2.89 -20.24 -15.29
N GLU A 272 3.18 -20.02 -16.57
CA GLU A 272 2.50 -20.72 -17.69
C GLU A 272 2.61 -22.24 -17.58
N LYS A 273 3.71 -22.75 -17.03
CA LYS A 273 3.89 -24.19 -16.77
C LYS A 273 2.98 -24.76 -15.68
N LEU A 274 2.41 -23.93 -14.80
CA LEU A 274 1.55 -24.37 -13.69
C LEU A 274 0.11 -24.71 -14.12
N GLY A 275 -0.30 -24.34 -15.35
CA GLY A 275 -1.69 -24.44 -15.79
C GLY A 275 -2.64 -23.49 -15.03
N THR A 276 -3.91 -23.44 -15.44
CA THR A 276 -4.94 -22.59 -14.83
C THR A 276 -5.27 -23.01 -13.40
N SER A 277 -5.45 -24.32 -13.17
CA SER A 277 -5.80 -24.88 -11.85
C SER A 277 -4.72 -24.61 -10.81
N GLY A 278 -3.45 -24.74 -11.19
CA GLY A 278 -2.33 -24.43 -10.31
C GLY A 278 -2.36 -22.98 -9.85
N ARG A 279 -2.51 -22.03 -10.77
CA ARG A 279 -2.61 -20.59 -10.44
C ARG A 279 -3.78 -20.27 -9.53
N GLU A 280 -4.93 -20.89 -9.77
CA GLU A 280 -6.13 -20.65 -8.96
C GLU A 280 -5.96 -21.14 -7.52
N ILE A 281 -5.29 -22.28 -7.29
CA ILE A 281 -4.95 -22.74 -5.93
C ILE A 281 -4.16 -21.66 -5.17
N TRP A 282 -3.19 -21.02 -5.83
CA TRP A 282 -2.41 -19.95 -5.19
C TRP A 282 -3.25 -18.74 -4.81
N HIS A 283 -4.17 -18.32 -5.69
CA HIS A 283 -5.07 -17.20 -5.40
C HIS A 283 -5.99 -17.51 -4.23
N LEU A 284 -6.61 -18.70 -4.21
CA LEU A 284 -7.48 -19.11 -3.10
C LEU A 284 -6.70 -19.24 -1.79
N LEU A 285 -5.44 -19.69 -1.84
CA LEU A 285 -4.57 -19.73 -0.66
C LEU A 285 -4.22 -18.34 -0.12
N LEU A 286 -4.12 -17.31 -0.96
CA LEU A 286 -3.85 -15.95 -0.51
C LEU A 286 -5.01 -15.34 0.30
N GLU A 287 -6.23 -15.86 0.16
CA GLU A 287 -7.38 -15.49 0.99
C GLU A 287 -7.34 -16.16 2.38
N LEU A 288 -6.50 -17.18 2.56
CA LEU A 288 -6.41 -17.98 3.78
C LEU A 288 -5.06 -17.87 4.48
N THR A 289 -4.04 -17.29 3.84
CA THR A 289 -2.70 -17.14 4.39
C THR A 289 -1.87 -16.10 3.59
N ASP A 290 -0.72 -15.69 4.14
CA ASP A 290 0.21 -14.81 3.44
C ASP A 290 1.17 -15.52 2.48
N LEU A 291 1.71 -14.73 1.54
CA LEU A 291 2.71 -15.10 0.55
C LEU A 291 3.92 -15.87 1.11
N GLY A 292 4.40 -15.48 2.29
CA GLY A 292 5.57 -16.08 2.93
C GLY A 292 5.30 -17.51 3.39
N ARG A 293 4.12 -17.77 3.97
CA ARG A 293 3.67 -19.13 4.30
C ARG A 293 3.48 -19.97 3.05
N ILE A 294 2.93 -19.40 1.98
CA ILE A 294 2.73 -20.17 0.75
C ILE A 294 4.08 -20.58 0.12
N ARG A 295 5.04 -19.63 0.02
CA ARG A 295 6.41 -19.91 -0.45
C ARG A 295 7.11 -20.97 0.40
N ARG A 296 7.04 -20.86 1.73
CA ARG A 296 7.63 -21.85 2.64
C ARG A 296 6.95 -23.22 2.54
N GLY A 297 5.66 -23.28 2.20
CA GLY A 297 4.96 -24.53 1.94
C GLY A 297 5.46 -25.20 0.67
N LYS A 298 5.60 -24.43 -0.41
CA LYS A 298 6.13 -24.93 -1.70
C LYS A 298 7.58 -25.44 -1.59
N SER A 299 8.40 -24.83 -0.73
CA SER A 299 9.80 -25.22 -0.54
C SER A 299 9.99 -26.46 0.33
N ILE A 300 8.93 -27.05 0.89
CA ILE A 300 9.03 -28.32 1.62
C ILE A 300 9.25 -29.43 0.59
N SER A 301 10.23 -30.31 0.84
CA SER A 301 10.53 -31.44 -0.06
C SER A 301 9.33 -32.39 -0.14
N ASP A 302 9.16 -33.05 -1.29
CA ASP A 302 8.22 -34.17 -1.39
C ASP A 302 8.67 -35.36 -0.52
N ASP A 303 9.97 -35.50 -0.25
CA ASP A 303 10.51 -36.54 0.66
C ASP A 303 10.06 -36.34 2.13
N ASP A 304 9.74 -35.11 2.50
CA ASP A 304 9.24 -34.76 3.83
C ASP A 304 7.73 -35.01 3.97
N LEU A 305 7.05 -35.44 2.89
CA LEU A 305 5.60 -35.51 2.79
C LEU A 305 5.12 -36.94 2.54
N THR A 306 4.14 -37.37 3.32
CA THR A 306 3.32 -38.55 3.00
C THR A 306 1.85 -38.16 2.98
N ILE A 307 1.09 -38.69 2.03
CA ILE A 307 -0.35 -38.43 1.88
C ILE A 307 -1.06 -39.77 1.68
N GLN A 308 -2.16 -39.95 2.40
CA GLN A 308 -3.11 -41.04 2.23
C GLN A 308 -4.51 -40.44 2.04
N GLU A 309 -5.16 -40.81 0.94
CA GLU A 309 -6.54 -40.42 0.63
C GLU A 309 -7.44 -41.66 0.80
N SER A 310 -8.47 -41.55 1.64
CA SER A 310 -9.48 -42.61 1.81
C SER A 310 -10.53 -42.55 0.68
N PRO A 311 -11.24 -43.65 0.37
CA PRO A 311 -12.38 -43.65 -0.56
C PRO A 311 -13.45 -42.60 -0.22
N GLU A 312 -13.62 -42.25 1.06
CA GLU A 312 -14.60 -41.27 1.54
C GLU A 312 -14.19 -39.81 1.27
N GLY A 313 -12.96 -39.58 0.79
CA GLY A 313 -12.37 -38.27 0.49
C GLY A 313 -11.62 -37.62 1.67
N ILE A 314 -11.37 -38.35 2.76
CA ILE A 314 -10.54 -37.91 3.89
C ILE A 314 -9.07 -37.94 3.46
N ILE A 315 -8.34 -36.86 3.74
CA ILE A 315 -6.92 -36.74 3.44
C ILE A 315 -6.16 -36.73 4.76
N LYS A 316 -5.31 -37.73 4.97
CA LYS A 316 -4.35 -37.79 6.08
C LYS A 316 -2.96 -37.61 5.52
N ALA A 317 -2.26 -36.60 6.02
CA ALA A 317 -0.92 -36.29 5.58
C ALA A 317 0.02 -36.13 6.77
N ARG A 318 1.28 -36.46 6.56
CA ARG A 318 2.36 -36.13 7.49
C ARG A 318 3.41 -35.33 6.76
N VAL A 319 3.77 -34.19 7.33
CA VAL A 319 4.85 -33.32 6.87
C VAL A 319 5.90 -33.25 7.98
N ARG A 320 7.02 -33.96 7.81
CA ARG A 320 8.01 -34.21 8.88
C ARG A 320 7.33 -34.81 10.11
N ASP A 321 7.38 -34.14 11.25
CA ASP A 321 6.78 -34.60 12.52
C ASP A 321 5.32 -34.14 12.70
N TYR A 322 4.77 -33.39 11.75
CA TYR A 322 3.44 -32.81 11.87
C TYR A 322 2.40 -33.63 11.11
N ILE A 323 1.24 -33.81 11.73
CA ILE A 323 0.10 -34.56 11.17
C ILE A 323 -0.96 -33.56 10.73
N ILE A 324 -1.55 -33.81 9.57
CA ILE A 324 -2.62 -33.01 8.98
C ILE A 324 -3.75 -33.98 8.63
N GLU A 325 -4.94 -33.73 9.15
CA GLU A 325 -6.13 -34.50 8.78
C GLU A 325 -7.19 -33.54 8.24
N LEU A 326 -7.59 -33.74 6.99
CA LEU A 326 -8.62 -32.98 6.32
C LEU A 326 -9.83 -33.88 6.08
N TYR A 327 -10.98 -33.43 6.57
CA TYR A 327 -12.28 -34.07 6.45
C TYR A 327 -13.21 -33.09 5.70
N PRO A 328 -13.17 -33.05 4.35
CA PRO A 328 -13.86 -32.01 3.58
C PRO A 328 -15.39 -32.01 3.75
N LYS A 329 -16.02 -33.19 3.85
CA LYS A 329 -17.48 -33.32 4.00
C LYS A 329 -17.96 -32.76 5.34
N GLU A 330 -17.18 -33.00 6.39
CA GLU A 330 -17.42 -32.53 7.74
C GLU A 330 -16.91 -31.10 7.97
N ARG A 331 -16.20 -30.53 6.98
CA ARG A 331 -15.51 -29.23 7.07
C ARG A 331 -14.57 -29.13 8.27
N ILE A 332 -13.85 -30.21 8.54
CA ILE A 332 -12.89 -30.28 9.63
C ILE A 332 -11.46 -30.31 9.07
N LEU A 333 -10.59 -29.48 9.61
CA LEU A 333 -9.16 -29.52 9.35
C LEU A 333 -8.41 -29.55 10.69
N ARG A 334 -7.62 -30.61 10.90
CA ARG A 334 -6.80 -30.80 12.10
C ARG A 334 -5.33 -30.71 11.75
N HIS A 335 -4.55 -30.03 12.60
CA HIS A 335 -3.11 -29.96 12.44
C HIS A 335 -2.40 -29.54 13.74
N ASN A 336 -1.25 -30.13 14.01
CA ASN A 336 -0.57 -30.00 15.30
C ASN A 336 0.66 -29.06 15.31
N CYS A 337 0.86 -28.19 14.31
CA CYS A 337 2.03 -27.29 14.30
C CYS A 337 1.78 -25.96 15.04
N ASP A 338 2.85 -25.33 15.53
CA ASP A 338 2.75 -24.05 16.27
C ASP A 338 2.19 -22.90 15.43
N ASP A 339 2.54 -22.83 14.15
CA ASP A 339 2.05 -21.79 13.24
C ASP A 339 0.53 -21.89 13.03
N TRP A 340 0.03 -23.13 12.96
CA TRP A 340 -1.38 -23.45 12.88
C TRP A 340 -2.11 -23.12 14.17
N ARG A 341 -1.57 -23.54 15.33
CA ARG A 341 -2.12 -23.22 16.65
C ARG A 341 -2.38 -21.72 16.81
N LYS A 342 -1.46 -20.89 16.34
CA LYS A 342 -1.56 -19.42 16.38
C LYS A 342 -2.57 -18.84 15.37
N GLY A 343 -2.96 -19.60 14.34
CA GLY A 343 -3.85 -19.18 13.26
C GLY A 343 -5.26 -19.76 13.31
N ILE A 344 -5.56 -20.69 14.23
CA ILE A 344 -6.86 -21.38 14.32
C ILE A 344 -8.04 -20.39 14.43
N GLN A 345 -7.94 -19.38 15.30
CA GLN A 345 -9.02 -18.42 15.52
C GLN A 345 -9.38 -17.62 14.25
N GLU A 346 -8.35 -17.26 13.47
CA GLU A 346 -8.49 -16.53 12.20
C GLU A 346 -8.81 -17.46 11.02
N LYS A 347 -8.82 -18.78 11.26
CA LYS A 347 -8.85 -19.84 10.24
C LYS A 347 -7.80 -19.61 9.15
N ARG A 348 -6.59 -19.26 9.60
CA ARG A 348 -5.41 -19.02 8.75
C ARG A 348 -4.65 -20.32 8.52
N LEU A 349 -4.34 -20.63 7.27
CA LEU A 349 -3.55 -21.82 6.93
C LEU A 349 -2.06 -21.63 7.27
N CYS A 350 -1.39 -22.71 7.64
CA CYS A 350 0.06 -22.72 7.84
C CYS A 350 0.79 -23.28 6.61
N LYS A 351 2.13 -23.17 6.58
CA LYS A 351 2.96 -23.69 5.48
C LYS A 351 2.81 -25.20 5.21
N HIS A 352 2.51 -26.03 6.22
CA HIS A 352 2.41 -27.48 6.03
C HIS A 352 1.07 -27.86 5.37
N VAL A 353 -0.04 -27.21 5.75
CA VAL A 353 -1.32 -27.41 5.08
C VAL A 353 -1.24 -26.95 3.63
N VAL A 354 -0.57 -25.82 3.38
CA VAL A 354 -0.24 -25.37 2.02
C VAL A 354 0.47 -26.47 1.22
N LYS A 355 1.51 -27.10 1.79
CA LYS A 355 2.25 -28.18 1.13
C LYS A 355 1.33 -29.33 0.73
N VAL A 356 0.46 -29.77 1.63
CA VAL A 356 -0.51 -30.85 1.34
C VAL A 356 -1.44 -30.45 0.20
N LEU A 357 -2.00 -29.24 0.23
CA LEU A 357 -2.93 -28.78 -0.81
C LEU A 357 -2.26 -28.63 -2.18
N PHE A 358 -0.96 -28.35 -2.25
CA PHE A 358 -0.22 -28.39 -3.52
C PHE A 358 0.14 -29.79 -4.01
N SER A 359 0.13 -30.79 -3.13
CA SER A 359 0.58 -32.15 -3.43
C SER A 359 -0.57 -33.14 -3.65
N ILE A 360 -1.83 -32.72 -3.48
CA ILE A 360 -3.01 -33.49 -3.89
C ILE A 360 -3.46 -33.12 -5.30
N ARG A 361 -4.44 -33.86 -5.85
CA ARG A 361 -5.02 -33.57 -7.16
C ARG A 361 -5.56 -32.12 -7.23
N PRO A 362 -5.20 -31.32 -8.25
CA PRO A 362 -5.59 -29.91 -8.32
C PRO A 362 -7.09 -29.66 -8.22
N GLU A 363 -7.91 -30.51 -8.83
CA GLU A 363 -9.37 -30.41 -8.80
C GLU A 363 -9.89 -30.54 -7.36
N LYS A 364 -9.26 -31.44 -6.58
CA LYS A 364 -9.62 -31.67 -5.17
C LYS A 364 -9.17 -30.50 -4.30
N ALA A 365 -7.95 -30.01 -4.50
CA ALA A 365 -7.45 -28.84 -3.80
C ALA A 365 -8.34 -27.61 -4.04
N LEU A 366 -8.76 -27.38 -5.28
CA LEU A 366 -9.67 -26.31 -5.65
C LEU A 366 -11.05 -26.45 -4.99
N GLU A 367 -11.63 -27.65 -5.00
CA GLU A 367 -12.90 -27.95 -4.31
C GLU A 367 -12.81 -27.58 -2.82
N ILE A 368 -11.76 -28.04 -2.14
CA ILE A 368 -11.51 -27.77 -0.72
C ILE A 368 -11.33 -26.27 -0.47
N LEU A 369 -10.45 -25.63 -1.24
CA LEU A 369 -10.11 -24.22 -1.04
C LEU A 369 -11.28 -23.28 -1.29
N ARG A 370 -12.06 -23.53 -2.36
CA ARG A 370 -13.29 -22.77 -2.62
C ARG A 370 -14.29 -22.94 -1.48
N ASP A 371 -14.51 -24.17 -1.00
CA ASP A 371 -15.42 -24.39 0.13
C ASP A 371 -14.93 -23.74 1.43
N ILE A 372 -13.61 -23.75 1.71
CA ILE A 372 -13.06 -23.04 2.87
C ILE A 372 -13.29 -21.53 2.72
N ASN A 373 -13.05 -20.93 1.56
CA ASN A 373 -13.23 -19.48 1.36
C ASN A 373 -14.71 -19.08 1.44
N GLU A 374 -15.60 -19.80 0.76
CA GLU A 374 -17.03 -19.50 0.73
C GLU A 374 -17.74 -19.81 2.06
N ASN A 375 -17.33 -20.88 2.75
CA ASN A 375 -17.96 -21.36 3.97
C ASN A 375 -17.04 -21.26 5.19
N LYS A 376 -16.13 -20.28 5.21
CA LYS A 376 -15.09 -20.11 6.24
C LYS A 376 -15.64 -20.24 7.66
N ALA A 377 -16.78 -19.62 7.96
CA ALA A 377 -17.43 -19.69 9.29
C ALA A 377 -17.84 -21.11 9.72
N ARG A 378 -18.17 -21.99 8.77
CA ARG A 378 -18.62 -23.38 9.02
C ARG A 378 -17.48 -24.37 9.17
N TRP A 379 -16.28 -24.03 8.70
CA TRP A 379 -15.10 -24.88 8.85
C TRP A 379 -14.57 -24.87 10.28
N SER A 380 -14.26 -26.03 10.83
CA SER A 380 -13.71 -26.18 12.18
C SER A 380 -12.23 -26.53 12.10
N PHE A 381 -11.38 -25.61 12.59
CA PHE A 381 -9.93 -25.78 12.62
C PHE A 381 -9.53 -26.24 14.02
N HIS A 382 -8.90 -27.42 14.13
CA HIS A 382 -8.51 -28.02 15.42
C HIS A 382 -7.01 -28.35 15.46
N LEU A 383 -6.51 -28.56 16.67
CA LEU A 383 -5.17 -29.10 16.90
C LEU A 383 -5.10 -30.59 16.58
#